data_AF-A0A928WYY1-F1
#
_entry.id   AF-A0A928WYY1-F1
#
_cell.length_a   1.000
_cell.length_b   1.000
_cell.length_c   1.000
_cell.angle_alpha   90.00
_cell.angle_beta   90.00
_cell.angle_gamma   90.00
#
_symmetry.space_group_name_H-M   'P 1'
#
loop_
_entity.id
_entity.type
_entity.pdbx_description
1 polymer ?
#
loop_
_entity_poly.entity_id
_entity_poly.type
_entity_poly.pdbx_seq_one_letter_code
_entity_poly.pdbx_strand_id
1 'polypeptide(L)'
;MPKTLFQGETANRLAKIWTNRYIPDLSQFLTINNALTDRRMIGEILSKKGRERTVQKLSRKNITEQCNLAAVRARQLYANDTAATFRPTSHLAKLLSRIYFQLLDIYQETTSISMSSDIQSKSPLGTSLPSWGIPEINTLATALSPLLSELQEWNRSFDNWKTVGFSTAQINLSNSLLLEQLTDLEQVFLRGYFQFLEEQVALPWQRMCSAAADYTPSSSLFLTVERLLPMTTNIAEVVHKRWSRSFPNYASRRGTLTSAAIRHSSVRDFEMFQIYLWLSCLEKNLTHIEQELSAICVIVYGALNIPWTMTVDGTTLLMHELLNRLEPHERGLVSPYAQAMIRMTNKALFD
;
A
#
# COMPACT_ATOMS: atom_id res chain seq x y z
N MET A 1 21.82 10.60 16.70
CA MET A 1 20.48 11.02 16.23
C MET A 1 20.09 10.13 15.08
N PRO A 2 18.89 9.51 15.07
CA PRO A 2 18.47 8.73 13.91
C PRO A 2 18.35 9.68 12.72
N LYS A 3 19.05 9.38 11.61
CA LYS A 3 18.89 10.12 10.36
C LYS A 3 17.42 10.04 9.98
N THR A 4 16.77 11.19 9.80
CA THR A 4 15.42 11.21 9.23
C THR A 4 15.48 10.59 7.84
N LEU A 5 14.55 9.68 7.55
CA LEU A 5 14.49 8.99 6.25
C LEU A 5 14.29 9.99 5.09
N PHE A 6 13.75 11.16 5.42
CA PHE A 6 13.55 12.30 4.53
C PHE A 6 14.34 13.52 5.01
N GLN A 7 14.91 14.25 4.05
CA GLN A 7 15.57 15.54 4.30
C GLN A 7 14.64 16.64 3.80
N GLY A 8 14.51 17.74 4.57
CA GLY A 8 13.64 18.88 4.21
C GLY A 8 12.28 18.87 4.90
N GLU A 9 11.75 20.07 5.16
CA GLU A 9 10.49 20.27 5.89
C GLU A 9 9.27 19.70 5.14
N THR A 10 9.17 20.01 3.85
CA THR A 10 8.11 19.57 2.94
C THR A 10 8.06 18.05 2.79
N ALA A 11 9.23 17.41 2.62
CA ALA A 11 9.35 15.96 2.56
C ALA A 11 8.84 15.30 3.85
N ASN A 12 9.22 15.83 5.01
CA ASN A 12 8.76 15.34 6.31
C ASN A 12 7.24 15.54 6.51
N ARG A 13 6.66 16.64 6.00
CA ARG A 13 5.21 16.88 6.03
C ARG A 13 4.44 15.84 5.21
N LEU A 14 4.86 15.58 3.97
CA LEU A 14 4.23 14.54 3.15
C LEU A 14 4.41 13.15 3.76
N ALA A 15 5.59 12.84 4.27
CA ALA A 15 5.83 11.59 4.97
C ALA A 15 4.88 11.42 6.16
N LYS A 16 4.72 12.45 6.99
CA LYS A 16 3.77 12.43 8.13
C LYS A 16 2.33 12.19 7.65
N ILE A 17 1.89 12.86 6.60
CA ILE A 17 0.56 12.63 6.01
C ILE A 17 0.42 11.17 5.55
N TRP A 18 1.43 10.65 4.85
CA TRP A 18 1.43 9.26 4.39
C TRP A 18 1.34 8.28 5.57
N THR A 19 2.06 8.56 6.66
CA THR A 19 2.11 7.67 7.84
C THR A 19 0.75 7.47 8.52
N ASN A 20 -0.17 8.43 8.38
CA ASN A 20 -1.50 8.34 8.97
C ASN A 20 -2.31 7.15 8.40
N ARG A 21 -1.94 6.64 7.22
CA ARG A 21 -2.59 5.48 6.58
C ARG A 21 -2.42 4.18 7.37
N TYR A 22 -1.39 4.09 8.21
CA TYR A 22 -1.11 2.90 9.02
C TYR A 22 -1.73 2.97 10.42
N ILE A 23 -2.40 4.07 10.77
CA ILE A 23 -3.10 4.21 12.04
C ILE A 23 -4.32 3.26 12.02
N PRO A 24 -4.50 2.41 13.05
CA PRO A 24 -5.64 1.49 13.10
C PRO A 24 -6.98 2.22 13.11
N ASP A 25 -7.90 1.81 12.24
CA ASP A 25 -9.29 2.26 12.26
C ASP A 25 -10.13 1.35 13.16
N LEU A 26 -10.60 1.89 14.28
CA LEU A 26 -11.42 1.20 15.28
C LEU A 26 -12.90 1.61 15.21
N SER A 27 -13.32 2.37 14.20
CA SER A 27 -14.69 2.86 14.04
C SER A 27 -15.74 1.74 14.09
N GLN A 28 -15.39 0.54 13.63
CA GLN A 28 -16.27 -0.64 13.63
C GLN A 28 -16.35 -1.36 14.99
N PHE A 29 -15.41 -1.12 15.90
CA PHE A 29 -15.29 -1.83 17.18
C PHE A 29 -15.69 -0.99 18.38
N LEU A 30 -15.68 0.34 18.24
CA LEU A 30 -16.02 1.25 19.32
C LEU A 30 -17.50 1.56 19.29
N THR A 31 -18.27 0.84 20.10
CA THR A 31 -19.68 1.17 20.28
C THR A 31 -19.86 2.07 21.51
N ILE A 32 -20.64 3.15 21.35
CA ILE A 32 -20.90 4.14 22.42
C ILE A 32 -21.44 3.45 23.69
N ASN A 33 -22.18 2.35 23.53
CA ASN A 33 -22.83 1.63 24.62
C ASN A 33 -21.88 0.68 25.40
N ASN A 34 -20.73 0.28 24.85
CA ASN A 34 -19.81 -0.70 25.47
C ASN A 34 -18.36 -0.21 25.59
N ALA A 35 -18.15 1.11 25.55
CA ALA A 35 -16.82 1.73 25.46
C ALA A 35 -15.78 1.24 26.50
N LEU A 36 -16.19 0.86 27.72
CA LEU A 36 -15.28 0.31 28.73
C LEU A 36 -14.81 -1.12 28.41
N THR A 37 -15.72 -1.97 27.93
CA THR A 37 -15.42 -3.35 27.53
C THR A 37 -14.56 -3.36 26.28
N ASP A 38 -14.91 -2.51 25.29
CA ASP A 38 -14.17 -2.36 24.04
C ASP A 38 -12.73 -1.89 24.33
N ARG A 39 -12.55 -0.91 25.23
CA ARG A 39 -11.23 -0.45 25.67
C ARG A 39 -10.41 -1.53 26.39
N ARG A 40 -11.04 -2.35 27.23
CA ARG A 40 -10.36 -3.46 27.91
C ARG A 40 -9.85 -4.49 26.90
N MET A 41 -10.69 -4.89 25.95
CA MET A 41 -10.31 -5.85 24.90
C MET A 41 -9.15 -5.32 24.05
N ILE A 42 -9.21 -4.03 23.65
CA ILE A 42 -8.12 -3.35 22.95
C ILE A 42 -6.83 -3.36 23.80
N GLY A 43 -6.93 -3.05 25.09
CA GLY A 43 -5.80 -3.07 26.01
C GLY A 43 -5.19 -4.45 26.20
N GLU A 44 -6.02 -5.49 26.27
CA GLU A 44 -5.54 -6.86 26.35
C GLU A 44 -4.76 -7.26 25.12
N ILE A 45 -5.23 -6.94 23.91
CA ILE A 45 -4.53 -7.26 22.65
C ILE A 45 -3.23 -6.46 22.51
N LEU A 46 -3.25 -5.17 22.85
CA LEU A 46 -2.07 -4.30 22.74
C LEU A 46 -1.03 -4.54 23.84
N SER A 47 -1.41 -5.24 24.92
CA SER A 47 -0.47 -5.66 25.97
C SER A 47 0.61 -6.58 25.40
N LYS A 48 1.78 -6.63 26.05
CA LYS A 48 2.87 -7.53 25.66
C LYS A 48 2.39 -8.99 25.51
N LYS A 49 1.62 -9.49 26.49
CA LYS A 49 1.06 -10.84 26.48
C LYS A 49 0.01 -11.03 25.37
N GLY A 50 -0.78 -10.00 25.07
CA GLY A 50 -1.73 -10.00 23.95
C GLY A 50 -1.02 -10.14 22.61
N ARG A 51 0.00 -9.32 22.38
CA ARG A 51 0.83 -9.36 21.17
C ARG A 51 1.53 -10.69 21.00
N GLU A 52 2.12 -11.24 22.07
CA GLU A 52 2.71 -12.59 22.08
C GLU A 52 1.67 -13.65 21.67
N ARG A 53 0.44 -13.59 22.18
CA ARG A 53 -0.65 -14.52 21.78
C ARG A 53 -1.03 -14.36 20.32
N THR A 54 -1.11 -13.13 19.81
CA THR A 54 -1.39 -12.87 18.39
C THR A 54 -0.28 -13.44 17.50
N VAL A 55 0.99 -13.22 17.86
CA VAL A 55 2.14 -13.76 17.12
C VAL A 55 2.19 -15.29 17.19
N GLN A 56 1.81 -15.91 18.31
CA GLN A 56 1.75 -17.37 18.43
C GLN A 56 0.78 -18.01 17.42
N LYS A 57 -0.34 -17.36 17.07
CA LYS A 57 -1.24 -17.82 16.01
C LYS A 57 -0.55 -17.84 14.64
N LEU A 58 0.35 -16.87 14.42
CA LEU A 58 1.20 -16.76 13.24
C LEU A 58 2.59 -17.40 13.47
N SER A 59 2.62 -18.64 13.93
CA SER A 59 3.89 -19.35 14.15
C SER A 59 4.80 -19.33 12.90
N ARG A 60 6.13 -19.39 13.09
CA ARG A 60 7.08 -19.36 11.96
C ARG A 60 6.79 -20.41 10.88
N LYS A 61 6.33 -21.59 11.31
CA LYS A 61 5.89 -22.67 10.41
C LYS A 61 4.66 -22.23 9.60
N ASN A 62 3.62 -21.72 10.26
CA ASN A 62 2.40 -21.24 9.61
C ASN A 62 2.72 -20.17 8.56
N ILE A 63 3.52 -19.16 8.92
CA ILE A 63 3.91 -18.09 7.97
C ILE A 63 4.61 -18.66 6.74
N THR A 64 5.54 -19.60 6.93
CA THR A 64 6.25 -20.24 5.82
C THR A 64 5.26 -20.99 4.91
N GLU A 65 4.31 -21.72 5.49
CA GLU A 65 3.26 -22.44 4.75
C GLU A 65 2.36 -21.46 3.97
N GLN A 66 1.91 -20.36 4.58
CA GLN A 66 1.08 -19.36 3.91
C GLN A 66 1.85 -18.63 2.79
N CYS A 67 3.12 -18.28 3.00
CA CYS A 67 3.95 -17.65 1.97
C CYS A 67 4.19 -18.59 0.78
N ASN A 68 4.36 -19.90 1.03
CA ASN A 68 4.48 -20.90 -0.02
C ASN A 68 3.15 -21.08 -0.77
N LEU A 69 2.03 -21.13 -0.06
CA LEU A 69 0.70 -21.19 -0.67
C LEU A 69 0.43 -19.95 -1.52
N ALA A 70 0.78 -18.76 -1.03
CA ALA A 70 0.71 -17.51 -1.77
C ALA A 70 1.56 -17.54 -3.03
N ALA A 71 2.78 -18.10 -2.98
CA ALA A 71 3.63 -18.29 -4.15
C ALA A 71 2.97 -19.19 -5.21
N VAL A 72 2.34 -20.30 -4.80
CA VAL A 72 1.61 -21.19 -5.72
C VAL A 72 0.42 -20.46 -6.35
N ARG A 73 -0.38 -19.76 -5.55
CA ARG A 73 -1.52 -18.97 -6.03
C ARG A 73 -1.09 -17.84 -6.96
N ALA A 74 0.00 -17.14 -6.64
CA ALA A 74 0.59 -16.12 -7.50
C ALA A 74 0.99 -16.73 -8.84
N ARG A 75 1.69 -17.86 -8.85
CA ARG A 75 2.09 -18.55 -10.08
C ARG A 75 0.88 -18.92 -10.95
N GLN A 76 -0.20 -19.41 -10.35
CA GLN A 76 -1.42 -19.75 -11.09
C GLN A 76 -2.03 -18.54 -11.83
N LEU A 77 -1.93 -17.35 -11.26
CA LEU A 77 -2.44 -16.13 -11.90
C LEU A 77 -1.63 -15.76 -13.13
N TYR A 78 -0.31 -15.89 -13.04
CA TYR A 78 0.64 -15.61 -14.11
C TYR A 78 0.89 -16.81 -15.04
N ALA A 79 0.13 -17.91 -14.91
CA ALA A 79 0.40 -19.18 -15.61
C ALA A 79 0.25 -19.14 -17.14
N ASN A 80 -0.40 -18.10 -17.68
CA ASN A 80 -0.47 -17.89 -19.14
C ASN A 80 0.83 -17.33 -19.72
N ASP A 81 1.69 -16.78 -18.85
CA ASP A 81 3.00 -16.29 -19.22
C ASP A 81 3.98 -17.47 -19.19
N THR A 82 4.88 -17.57 -20.17
CA THR A 82 5.74 -18.75 -20.37
C THR A 82 6.32 -19.28 -19.05
N ALA A 83 5.96 -20.53 -18.71
CA ALA A 83 6.22 -21.21 -17.44
C ALA A 83 7.71 -21.30 -17.03
N ALA A 84 8.63 -20.86 -17.89
CA ALA A 84 10.07 -20.82 -17.65
C ALA A 84 10.53 -19.61 -16.79
N THR A 85 9.74 -18.53 -16.70
CA THR A 85 10.23 -17.22 -16.19
C THR A 85 10.31 -17.12 -14.65
N PHE A 86 9.53 -17.90 -13.89
CA PHE A 86 9.40 -17.74 -12.42
C PHE A 86 10.01 -18.91 -11.61
N ARG A 87 11.24 -19.33 -11.95
CA ARG A 87 11.82 -20.60 -11.48
C ARG A 87 12.30 -20.67 -10.03
N PRO A 88 12.32 -19.61 -9.20
CA PRO A 88 12.33 -19.86 -7.76
C PRO A 88 11.28 -19.05 -7.00
N THR A 89 9.99 -19.35 -7.21
CA THR A 89 8.92 -18.90 -6.28
C THR A 89 9.20 -19.31 -4.84
N SER A 90 9.98 -20.38 -4.62
CA SER A 90 10.42 -20.84 -3.31
C SER A 90 11.44 -19.90 -2.67
N HIS A 91 12.31 -19.25 -3.46
CA HIS A 91 13.25 -18.26 -2.93
C HIS A 91 12.48 -17.02 -2.45
N LEU A 92 11.60 -16.49 -3.29
CA LEU A 92 10.78 -15.34 -2.92
C LEU A 92 9.88 -15.66 -1.70
N ALA A 93 9.25 -16.84 -1.66
CA ALA A 93 8.47 -17.26 -0.48
C ALA A 93 9.31 -17.31 0.81
N LYS A 94 10.55 -17.81 0.74
CA LYS A 94 11.47 -17.81 1.89
C LYS A 94 11.86 -16.40 2.31
N LEU A 95 12.15 -15.52 1.36
CA LEU A 95 12.48 -14.11 1.64
C LEU A 95 11.29 -13.38 2.28
N LEU A 96 10.09 -13.51 1.71
CA LEU A 96 8.87 -12.94 2.30
C LEU A 96 8.60 -13.50 3.70
N SER A 97 8.80 -14.80 3.92
CA SER A 97 8.66 -15.39 5.26
C SER A 97 9.59 -14.72 6.28
N ARG A 98 10.85 -14.45 5.90
CA ARG A 98 11.81 -13.71 6.74
C ARG A 98 11.35 -12.28 7.03
N ILE A 99 10.79 -11.58 6.03
CA ILE A 99 10.22 -10.25 6.22
C ILE A 99 9.07 -10.28 7.23
N TYR A 100 8.15 -11.25 7.11
CA TYR A 100 7.06 -11.39 8.08
C TYR A 100 7.55 -11.76 9.48
N PHE A 101 8.59 -12.60 9.61
CA PHE A 101 9.22 -12.85 10.91
C PHE A 101 9.71 -11.55 11.55
N GLN A 102 10.47 -10.74 10.79
CA GLN A 102 10.99 -9.48 11.28
C GLN A 102 9.87 -8.50 11.66
N LEU A 103 8.80 -8.42 10.86
CA LEU A 103 7.63 -7.59 11.16
C LEU A 103 6.93 -8.02 12.46
N LEU A 104 6.76 -9.32 12.69
CA LEU A 104 6.11 -9.83 13.88
C LEU A 104 6.99 -9.71 15.12
N ASP A 105 8.30 -9.87 14.99
CA ASP A 105 9.26 -9.63 16.07
C ASP A 105 9.15 -8.16 16.53
N ILE A 106 9.10 -7.20 15.59
CA ILE A 106 8.87 -5.78 15.90
C ILE A 106 7.50 -5.55 16.53
N TYR A 107 6.44 -6.14 15.97
CA TYR A 107 5.09 -6.02 16.52
C TYR A 107 5.03 -6.53 17.97
N GLN A 108 5.70 -7.64 18.28
CA GLN A 108 5.74 -8.24 19.61
C GLN A 108 6.49 -7.38 20.63
N GLU A 109 7.62 -6.78 20.22
CA GLU A 109 8.48 -5.98 21.09
C GLU A 109 7.95 -4.55 21.34
N THR A 110 7.06 -4.05 20.46
CA THR A 110 6.57 -2.68 20.56
C THR A 110 5.60 -2.53 21.74
N THR A 111 5.86 -1.52 22.57
CA THR A 111 5.00 -1.16 23.72
C THR A 111 4.11 0.04 23.37
N SER A 112 2.80 -0.04 23.62
CA SER A 112 1.88 1.07 23.37
C SER A 112 1.94 2.13 24.47
N ILE A 113 2.19 3.40 24.11
CA ILE A 113 2.34 4.52 25.06
C ILE A 113 1.00 4.93 25.70
N SER A 114 -0.13 4.82 24.98
CA SER A 114 -1.44 5.26 25.47
C SER A 114 -2.03 4.42 26.61
N MET A 115 -1.38 3.31 26.99
CA MET A 115 -1.80 2.46 28.11
C MET A 115 -0.95 2.69 29.38
N SER A 116 0.10 3.53 29.30
CA SER A 116 1.02 3.79 30.40
C SER A 116 0.55 4.90 31.35
N SER A 117 -0.37 5.77 30.91
CA SER A 117 -0.95 6.85 31.72
C SER A 117 -2.38 6.52 32.10
N ASP A 118 -2.70 6.69 33.38
CA ASP A 118 -3.99 6.43 34.04
C ASP A 118 -5.24 6.40 33.15
N ILE A 119 -6.00 5.31 33.33
CA ILE A 119 -7.29 4.94 32.72
C ILE A 119 -8.41 6.00 32.93
N GLN A 120 -8.12 7.16 33.52
CA GLN A 120 -9.13 8.16 33.90
C GLN A 120 -9.33 9.31 32.90
N SER A 121 -8.48 9.51 31.89
CA SER A 121 -8.69 10.63 30.97
C SER A 121 -9.64 10.26 29.81
N LYS A 122 -10.69 11.06 29.64
CA LYS A 122 -11.61 11.08 28.48
C LYS A 122 -10.92 11.60 27.20
N SER A 123 -9.61 11.36 27.04
CA SER A 123 -8.88 11.80 25.86
C SER A 123 -9.30 10.96 24.65
N PRO A 124 -9.43 11.56 23.45
CA PRO A 124 -9.64 10.80 22.23
C PRO A 124 -8.52 9.77 22.08
N LEU A 125 -8.91 8.56 21.65
CA LEU A 125 -8.01 7.50 21.22
C LEU A 125 -6.84 8.05 20.39
N GLY A 126 -5.65 7.47 20.58
CA GLY A 126 -4.38 8.02 20.11
C GLY A 126 -4.36 8.43 18.64
N THR A 127 -3.85 9.62 18.35
CA THR A 127 -3.80 10.19 17.00
C THR A 127 -2.45 9.94 16.30
N SER A 128 -1.61 9.06 16.86
CA SER A 128 -0.25 8.79 16.37
C SER A 128 0.06 7.29 16.40
N LEU A 129 1.00 6.83 15.56
CA LEU A 129 1.42 5.42 15.50
C LEU A 129 1.92 4.89 16.87
N PRO A 130 2.78 5.60 17.63
CA PRO A 130 3.26 5.09 18.91
C PRO A 130 2.18 4.93 19.97
N SER A 131 1.11 5.73 19.90
CA SER A 131 -0.06 5.55 20.78
C SER A 131 -0.67 4.15 20.66
N TRP A 132 -0.60 3.57 19.46
CA TRP A 132 -1.10 2.24 19.14
C TRP A 132 -0.05 1.14 19.26
N GLY A 133 1.17 1.48 19.70
CA GLY A 133 2.29 0.57 19.68
C GLY A 133 2.59 0.10 18.26
N ILE A 134 2.49 1.02 17.31
CA ILE A 134 3.11 0.92 15.99
C ILE A 134 4.35 1.83 16.04
N PRO A 135 5.56 1.31 15.79
CA PRO A 135 6.74 2.15 15.82
C PRO A 135 6.70 3.17 14.68
N GLU A 136 7.46 4.25 14.85
CA GLU A 136 7.67 5.23 13.79
C GLU A 136 8.14 4.55 12.50
N ILE A 137 7.69 5.06 11.35
CA ILE A 137 7.99 4.44 10.05
C ILE A 137 9.49 4.31 9.81
N ASN A 138 10.28 5.29 10.24
CA ASN A 138 11.73 5.24 10.06
C ASN A 138 12.33 4.02 10.75
N THR A 139 11.78 3.62 11.89
CA THR A 139 12.20 2.41 12.61
C THR A 139 11.81 1.15 11.81
N LEU A 140 10.58 1.08 11.29
CA LEU A 140 10.14 -0.04 10.44
C LEU A 140 10.97 -0.15 9.16
N ALA A 141 11.15 0.95 8.45
CA ALA A 141 11.92 1.02 7.21
C ALA A 141 13.38 0.63 7.45
N THR A 142 14.01 1.11 8.52
CA THR A 142 15.39 0.76 8.87
C THR A 142 15.52 -0.72 9.22
N ALA A 143 14.60 -1.26 10.02
CA ALA A 143 14.63 -2.66 10.42
C ALA A 143 14.40 -3.63 9.24
N LEU A 144 13.56 -3.25 8.27
CA LEU A 144 13.30 -4.07 7.09
C LEU A 144 14.27 -3.83 5.92
N SER A 145 15.04 -2.74 5.95
CA SER A 145 15.90 -2.32 4.84
C SER A 145 16.78 -3.45 4.27
N PRO A 146 17.49 -4.27 5.08
CA PRO A 146 18.31 -5.34 4.52
C PRO A 146 17.52 -6.36 3.69
N LEU A 147 16.32 -6.73 4.15
CA LEU A 147 15.46 -7.72 3.48
C LEU A 147 14.76 -7.11 2.26
N LEU A 148 14.37 -5.83 2.33
CA LEU A 148 13.79 -5.11 1.20
C LEU A 148 14.82 -4.87 0.10
N SER A 149 16.09 -4.63 0.45
CA SER A 149 17.18 -4.56 -0.52
C SER A 149 17.44 -5.91 -1.20
N GLU A 150 17.39 -7.02 -0.45
CA GLU A 150 17.46 -8.38 -1.02
C GLU A 150 16.29 -8.62 -2.00
N LEU A 151 15.08 -8.17 -1.66
CA LEU A 151 13.90 -8.28 -2.53
C LEU A 151 14.04 -7.44 -3.81
N GLN A 152 14.55 -6.22 -3.68
CA GLN A 152 14.82 -5.33 -4.82
C GLN A 152 15.88 -5.93 -5.74
N GLU A 153 16.94 -6.51 -5.18
CA GLU A 153 17.99 -7.16 -5.96
C GLU A 153 17.47 -8.39 -6.69
N TRP A 154 16.64 -9.20 -6.00
CA TRP A 154 15.94 -10.30 -6.65
C TRP A 154 15.09 -9.82 -7.82
N ASN A 155 14.31 -8.73 -7.66
CA ASN A 155 13.51 -8.16 -8.75
C ASN A 155 14.38 -7.70 -9.94
N ARG A 156 15.54 -7.06 -9.70
CA ARG A 156 16.47 -6.60 -10.74
C ARG A 156 17.10 -7.76 -11.51
N SER A 157 17.41 -8.87 -10.83
CA SER A 157 18.13 -10.00 -11.41
C SER A 157 17.43 -10.70 -12.59
N PHE A 158 16.16 -10.40 -12.86
CA PHE A 158 15.38 -10.98 -13.95
C PHE A 158 15.09 -9.99 -15.10
N ASP A 159 15.67 -8.77 -15.07
CA ASP A 159 15.55 -7.73 -16.10
C ASP A 159 14.10 -7.48 -16.60
N ASN A 160 13.11 -7.66 -15.73
CA ASN A 160 11.72 -7.64 -16.14
C ASN A 160 10.78 -7.21 -15.00
N TRP A 161 9.96 -6.18 -15.23
CA TRP A 161 8.91 -5.73 -14.31
C TRP A 161 7.88 -6.83 -13.95
N LYS A 162 7.87 -7.96 -14.67
CA LYS A 162 7.12 -9.18 -14.34
C LYS A 162 7.40 -9.65 -12.91
N THR A 163 8.64 -9.56 -12.43
CA THR A 163 9.01 -9.97 -11.06
C THR A 163 8.43 -9.04 -10.00
N VAL A 164 8.35 -7.75 -10.30
CA VAL A 164 7.70 -6.75 -9.44
C VAL A 164 6.21 -7.05 -9.33
N GLY A 165 5.52 -7.25 -10.46
CA GLY A 165 4.11 -7.64 -10.47
C GLY A 165 3.83 -8.94 -9.70
N PHE A 166 4.68 -9.94 -9.92
CA PHE A 166 4.59 -11.23 -9.23
C PHE A 166 4.82 -11.10 -7.71
N SER A 167 5.85 -10.36 -7.30
CA SER A 167 6.19 -10.19 -5.89
C SER A 167 5.10 -9.42 -5.14
N THR A 168 4.57 -8.34 -5.70
CA THR A 168 3.43 -7.62 -5.12
C THR A 168 2.19 -8.53 -5.04
N ALA A 169 1.91 -9.34 -6.07
CA ALA A 169 0.79 -10.28 -6.02
C ALA A 169 0.97 -11.34 -4.91
N GLN A 170 2.19 -11.83 -4.70
CA GLN A 170 2.51 -12.80 -3.65
C GLN A 170 2.44 -12.18 -2.25
N ILE A 171 2.92 -10.93 -2.06
CA ILE A 171 2.78 -10.19 -0.79
C ILE A 171 1.30 -10.02 -0.45
N ASN A 172 0.48 -9.59 -1.41
CA ASN A 172 -0.95 -9.39 -1.17
C ASN A 172 -1.66 -10.69 -0.78
N LEU A 173 -1.35 -11.79 -1.47
CA LEU A 173 -1.90 -13.11 -1.12
C LEU A 173 -1.41 -13.58 0.25
N SER A 174 -0.15 -13.31 0.60
CA SER A 174 0.41 -13.65 1.91
C SER A 174 -0.25 -12.84 3.02
N ASN A 175 -0.43 -11.52 2.84
CA ASN A 175 -1.16 -10.65 3.74
C ASN A 175 -2.58 -11.19 4.01
N SER A 176 -3.34 -11.53 2.96
CA SER A 176 -4.69 -12.09 3.12
C SER A 176 -4.68 -13.40 3.91
N LEU A 177 -3.85 -14.37 3.50
CA LEU A 177 -3.78 -15.68 4.14
C LEU A 177 -3.34 -15.61 5.62
N LEU A 178 -2.47 -14.68 5.97
CA LEU A 178 -2.02 -14.48 7.34
C LEU A 178 -3.09 -13.80 8.20
N LEU A 179 -3.74 -12.75 7.66
CA LEU A 179 -4.80 -12.04 8.39
C LEU A 179 -6.02 -12.94 8.64
N GLU A 180 -6.35 -13.86 7.73
CA GLU A 180 -7.43 -14.84 7.90
C GLU A 180 -7.23 -15.77 9.12
N GLN A 181 -6.02 -15.86 9.69
CA GLN A 181 -5.74 -16.66 10.89
C GLN A 181 -6.01 -15.92 12.20
N LEU A 182 -6.43 -14.65 12.12
CA LEU A 182 -6.55 -13.74 13.26
C LEU A 182 -7.98 -13.28 13.46
N THR A 183 -8.30 -12.86 14.69
CA THR A 183 -9.59 -12.20 14.95
C THR A 183 -9.64 -10.83 14.29
N ASP A 184 -10.83 -10.33 14.00
CA ASP A 184 -10.98 -9.04 13.31
C ASP A 184 -10.25 -7.89 14.04
N LEU A 185 -10.27 -7.90 15.38
CA LEU A 185 -9.57 -6.88 16.18
C LEU A 185 -8.04 -7.04 16.14
N GLU A 186 -7.52 -8.27 16.11
CA GLU A 186 -6.08 -8.51 15.89
C GLU A 186 -5.65 -8.07 14.49
N GLN A 187 -6.48 -8.33 13.48
CA GLN A 187 -6.24 -7.89 12.11
C GLN A 187 -6.10 -6.37 12.03
N VAL A 188 -6.94 -5.60 12.75
CA VAL A 188 -6.86 -4.13 12.78
C VAL A 188 -5.47 -3.63 13.17
N PHE A 189 -4.84 -4.25 14.19
CA PHE A 189 -3.52 -3.81 14.67
C PHE A 189 -2.36 -4.31 13.81
N LEU A 190 -2.48 -5.48 13.16
CA LEU A 190 -1.45 -5.98 12.25
C LEU A 190 -1.55 -5.41 10.83
N ARG A 191 -2.72 -4.93 10.42
CA ARG A 191 -2.96 -4.40 9.07
C ARG A 191 -2.03 -3.25 8.73
N GLY A 192 -1.74 -2.35 9.68
CA GLY A 192 -0.79 -1.25 9.46
C GLY A 192 0.62 -1.72 9.07
N TYR A 193 1.12 -2.79 9.68
CA TYR A 193 2.44 -3.37 9.37
C TYR A 193 2.44 -4.05 8.00
N PHE A 194 1.37 -4.79 7.68
CA PHE A 194 1.26 -5.53 6.41
C PHE A 194 1.02 -4.59 5.24
N GLN A 195 0.24 -3.53 5.45
CA GLN A 195 0.05 -2.46 4.48
C GLN A 195 1.35 -1.69 4.24
N PHE A 196 2.12 -1.40 5.30
CA PHE A 196 3.43 -0.79 5.15
C PHE A 196 4.32 -1.60 4.19
N LEU A 197 4.42 -2.92 4.39
CA LEU A 197 5.17 -3.81 3.51
C LEU A 197 4.66 -3.80 2.07
N GLU A 198 3.33 -3.91 1.87
CA GLU A 198 2.72 -3.87 0.54
C GLU A 198 3.07 -2.56 -0.18
N GLU A 199 2.92 -1.43 0.49
CA GLU A 199 3.20 -0.11 -0.08
C GLU A 199 4.70 0.13 -0.30
N GLN A 200 5.60 -0.47 0.48
CA GLN A 200 7.06 -0.42 0.23
C GLN A 200 7.45 -1.01 -1.12
N VAL A 201 6.69 -1.99 -1.60
CA VAL A 201 6.98 -2.71 -2.84
C VAL A 201 6.14 -2.19 -4.01
N ALA A 202 4.90 -1.79 -3.75
CA ALA A 202 3.95 -1.40 -4.78
C ALA A 202 3.99 0.09 -5.16
N LEU A 203 4.36 1.00 -4.24
CA LEU A 203 4.15 2.44 -4.40
C LEU A 203 5.46 3.22 -4.25
N PRO A 204 5.79 4.17 -5.16
CA PRO A 204 6.99 5.00 -5.04
C PRO A 204 6.80 6.18 -4.06
N TRP A 205 6.07 5.97 -2.96
CA TRP A 205 5.65 7.06 -2.06
C TRP A 205 6.83 7.74 -1.35
N GLN A 206 7.90 6.98 -1.03
CA GLN A 206 9.11 7.55 -0.44
C GLN A 206 9.83 8.48 -1.42
N ARG A 207 9.89 8.11 -2.71
CA ARG A 207 10.46 8.98 -3.76
C ARG A 207 9.63 10.24 -3.92
N MET A 208 8.31 10.13 -3.90
CA MET A 208 7.42 11.29 -3.93
C MET A 208 7.66 12.22 -2.72
N CYS A 209 7.81 11.66 -1.52
CA CYS A 209 8.14 12.46 -0.33
C CYS A 209 9.51 13.13 -0.48
N SER A 210 10.54 12.40 -0.95
CA SER A 210 11.87 12.96 -1.19
C SER A 210 11.88 14.05 -2.25
N ALA A 211 11.13 13.89 -3.34
CA ALA A 211 10.99 14.90 -4.40
C ALA A 211 10.36 16.20 -3.90
N ALA A 212 9.55 16.15 -2.84
CA ALA A 212 9.00 17.35 -2.22
C ALA A 212 10.06 18.19 -1.50
N ALA A 213 11.24 17.64 -1.16
CA ALA A 213 12.32 18.36 -0.49
C ALA A 213 12.82 19.58 -1.29
N ASP A 214 12.69 19.55 -2.62
CA ASP A 214 13.11 20.61 -3.52
C ASP A 214 12.12 21.80 -3.57
N TYR A 215 11.02 21.72 -2.83
CA TYR A 215 9.96 22.72 -2.82
C TYR A 215 9.94 23.52 -1.51
N THR A 216 9.60 24.80 -1.62
CA THR A 216 9.30 25.61 -0.43
C THR A 216 7.91 25.25 0.11
N PRO A 217 7.70 25.35 1.44
CA PRO A 217 6.39 25.09 2.05
C PRO A 217 5.23 25.95 1.52
N SER A 218 5.55 27.10 0.91
CA SER A 218 4.58 28.03 0.33
C SER A 218 4.35 27.83 -1.17
N SER A 219 5.05 26.89 -1.81
CA SER A 219 4.89 26.66 -3.24
C SER A 219 3.53 26.03 -3.55
N SER A 220 2.85 26.52 -4.60
CA SER A 220 1.49 26.08 -4.94
C SER A 220 1.43 24.59 -5.21
N LEU A 221 2.40 24.02 -5.93
CA LEU A 221 2.41 22.60 -6.24
C LEU A 221 2.53 21.73 -4.98
N PHE A 222 3.42 22.09 -4.04
CA PHE A 222 3.55 21.37 -2.78
C PHE A 222 2.25 21.42 -1.98
N LEU A 223 1.64 22.61 -1.84
CA LEU A 223 0.38 22.77 -1.11
C LEU A 223 -0.77 21.97 -1.75
N THR A 224 -0.82 21.89 -3.09
CA THR A 224 -1.77 21.04 -3.80
C THR A 224 -1.58 19.57 -3.47
N VAL A 225 -0.34 19.06 -3.56
CA VAL A 225 -0.03 17.65 -3.24
C VAL A 225 -0.34 17.38 -1.77
N GLU A 226 0.08 18.25 -0.87
CA GLU A 226 -0.16 18.12 0.56
C GLU A 226 -1.66 18.05 0.90
N ARG A 227 -2.48 18.87 0.24
CA ARG A 227 -3.93 18.90 0.44
C ARG A 227 -4.62 17.64 -0.08
N LEU A 228 -4.17 17.10 -1.22
CA LEU A 228 -4.82 15.96 -1.86
C LEU A 228 -4.30 14.60 -1.40
N LEU A 229 -3.08 14.51 -0.88
CA LEU A 229 -2.48 13.25 -0.43
C LEU A 229 -3.33 12.51 0.64
N PRO A 230 -3.95 13.16 1.64
CA PRO A 230 -4.85 12.50 2.57
C PRO A 230 -6.11 11.90 1.90
N MET A 231 -6.47 12.40 0.72
CA MET A 231 -7.68 11.98 0.01
C MET A 231 -7.44 10.76 -0.90
N THR A 232 -6.19 10.35 -1.13
CA THR A 232 -5.81 9.37 -2.16
C THR A 232 -6.66 8.08 -2.17
N THR A 233 -6.93 7.49 -0.99
CA THR A 233 -7.80 6.30 -0.89
C THR A 233 -9.25 6.62 -1.22
N ASN A 234 -9.77 7.75 -0.73
CA ASN A 234 -11.14 8.16 -1.04
C ASN A 234 -11.34 8.37 -2.55
N ILE A 235 -10.37 8.99 -3.22
CA ILE A 235 -10.38 9.17 -4.68
C ILE A 235 -10.43 7.79 -5.37
N ALA A 236 -9.52 6.89 -5.00
CA ALA A 236 -9.44 5.55 -5.58
C ALA A 236 -10.73 4.74 -5.38
N GLU A 237 -11.36 4.82 -4.21
CA GLU A 237 -12.63 4.15 -3.90
C GLU A 237 -13.80 4.69 -4.73
N VAL A 238 -13.90 6.03 -4.86
CA VAL A 238 -14.92 6.67 -5.70
C VAL A 238 -14.77 6.22 -7.17
N VAL A 239 -13.54 6.19 -7.66
CA VAL A 239 -13.22 5.76 -9.03
C VAL A 239 -13.54 4.28 -9.21
N HIS A 240 -13.09 3.41 -8.30
CA HIS A 240 -13.38 1.98 -8.34
C HIS A 240 -14.89 1.69 -8.38
N LYS A 241 -15.68 2.42 -7.58
CA LYS A 241 -17.14 2.28 -7.57
C LYS A 241 -17.78 2.66 -8.92
N ARG A 242 -17.26 3.70 -9.61
CA ARG A 242 -17.75 4.09 -10.94
C ARG A 242 -17.29 3.10 -12.00
N TRP A 243 -16.00 2.77 -12.01
CA TRP A 243 -15.37 1.84 -12.95
C TRP A 243 -16.00 0.44 -12.89
N SER A 244 -16.23 -0.11 -11.69
CA SER A 244 -16.89 -1.41 -11.54
C SER A 244 -18.31 -1.47 -12.11
N ARG A 245 -19.03 -0.34 -12.12
CA ARG A 245 -20.36 -0.23 -12.74
C ARG A 245 -20.30 -0.16 -14.27
N SER A 246 -19.20 0.34 -14.84
CA SER A 246 -18.98 0.33 -16.30
C SER A 246 -18.76 -1.08 -16.85
N PHE A 247 -18.34 -2.04 -16.00
CA PHE A 247 -18.02 -3.41 -16.38
C PHE A 247 -18.74 -4.45 -15.50
N PRO A 248 -20.09 -4.45 -15.45
CA PRO A 248 -20.86 -5.24 -14.49
C PRO A 248 -20.72 -6.75 -14.68
N ASN A 249 -20.40 -7.18 -15.90
CA ASN A 249 -20.26 -8.59 -16.26
C ASN A 249 -18.80 -9.06 -16.27
N TYR A 250 -17.83 -8.19 -15.95
CA TYR A 250 -16.43 -8.60 -15.92
C TYR A 250 -16.13 -9.42 -14.66
N ALA A 251 -15.55 -10.60 -14.88
CA ALA A 251 -15.00 -11.44 -13.84
C ALA A 251 -13.59 -11.86 -14.24
N SER A 252 -12.64 -11.65 -13.33
CA SER A 252 -11.29 -12.15 -13.45
C SER A 252 -11.20 -13.57 -12.88
N ARG A 253 -10.00 -14.18 -12.97
CA ARG A 253 -9.68 -15.45 -12.28
C ARG A 253 -9.84 -15.39 -10.76
N ARG A 254 -9.82 -14.19 -10.17
CA ARG A 254 -10.00 -13.97 -8.72
C ARG A 254 -11.44 -13.57 -8.35
N GLY A 255 -12.35 -13.52 -9.33
CA GLY A 255 -13.76 -13.16 -9.12
C GLY A 255 -14.18 -11.84 -9.77
N THR A 256 -15.37 -11.38 -9.41
CA THR A 256 -15.99 -10.15 -9.93
C THR A 256 -15.32 -8.89 -9.37
N LEU A 257 -15.55 -7.75 -10.03
CA LEU A 257 -15.05 -6.45 -9.57
C LEU A 257 -15.56 -6.03 -8.18
N THR A 258 -16.69 -6.57 -7.75
CA THR A 258 -17.29 -6.31 -6.44
C THR A 258 -16.71 -7.17 -5.31
N SER A 259 -15.92 -8.20 -5.63
CA SER A 259 -15.27 -9.01 -4.60
C SER A 259 -14.23 -8.19 -3.82
N ALA A 260 -14.12 -8.45 -2.51
CA ALA A 260 -13.21 -7.70 -1.64
C ALA A 260 -11.75 -7.75 -2.12
N ALA A 261 -11.30 -8.90 -2.62
CA ALA A 261 -9.94 -9.09 -3.12
C ALA A 261 -9.65 -8.28 -4.39
N ILE A 262 -10.59 -8.22 -5.34
CA ILE A 262 -10.43 -7.40 -6.54
C ILE A 262 -10.55 -5.93 -6.21
N ARG A 263 -11.51 -5.53 -5.37
CA ARG A 263 -11.61 -4.15 -4.88
C ARG A 263 -10.31 -3.66 -4.25
N HIS A 264 -9.71 -4.44 -3.34
CA HIS A 264 -8.43 -4.09 -2.73
C HIS A 264 -7.34 -3.87 -3.78
N SER A 265 -7.19 -4.80 -4.73
CA SER A 265 -6.19 -4.68 -5.80
C SER A 265 -6.43 -3.46 -6.69
N SER A 266 -7.68 -3.23 -7.12
CA SER A 266 -8.00 -2.09 -7.99
C SER A 266 -7.83 -0.74 -7.30
N VAL A 267 -8.22 -0.64 -6.02
CA VAL A 267 -8.02 0.57 -5.22
C VAL A 267 -6.53 0.87 -5.10
N ARG A 268 -5.72 -0.13 -4.73
CA ARG A 268 -4.25 0.01 -4.69
C ARG A 268 -3.67 0.47 -6.03
N ASP A 269 -4.14 -0.10 -7.14
CA ASP A 269 -3.66 0.31 -8.47
C ASP A 269 -4.03 1.77 -8.78
N PHE A 270 -5.23 2.23 -8.44
CA PHE A 270 -5.59 3.65 -8.57
C PHE A 270 -4.78 4.56 -7.63
N GLU A 271 -4.40 4.10 -6.45
CA GLU A 271 -3.47 4.83 -5.58
C GLU A 271 -2.08 4.90 -6.21
N MET A 272 -1.57 3.81 -6.78
CA MET A 272 -0.29 3.77 -7.51
C MET A 272 -0.24 4.82 -8.61
N PHE A 273 -1.29 4.92 -9.43
CA PHE A 273 -1.38 5.95 -10.47
C PHE A 273 -1.35 7.37 -9.88
N GLN A 274 -2.04 7.61 -8.76
CA GLN A 274 -1.97 8.90 -8.07
C GLN A 274 -0.57 9.24 -7.58
N ILE A 275 0.17 8.28 -7.00
CA ILE A 275 1.52 8.55 -6.50
C ILE A 275 2.50 8.80 -7.64
N TYR A 276 2.40 8.06 -8.74
CA TYR A 276 3.20 8.32 -9.94
C TYR A 276 2.89 9.69 -10.56
N LEU A 277 1.63 10.12 -10.53
CA LEU A 277 1.25 11.48 -10.93
C LEU A 277 1.95 12.52 -10.07
N TRP A 278 1.86 12.41 -8.73
CA TRP A 278 2.49 13.37 -7.82
C TRP A 278 3.99 13.39 -7.89
N LEU A 279 4.63 12.22 -8.00
CA LEU A 279 6.06 12.10 -8.23
C LEU A 279 6.47 12.84 -9.51
N SER A 280 5.74 12.61 -10.60
CA SER A 280 6.03 13.25 -11.89
C SER A 280 5.84 14.77 -11.85
N CYS A 281 4.80 15.24 -11.15
CA CYS A 281 4.59 16.68 -10.95
C CYS A 281 5.74 17.29 -10.15
N LEU A 282 6.14 16.68 -9.03
CA LEU A 282 7.19 17.18 -8.14
C LEU A 282 8.56 17.15 -8.83
N GLU A 283 8.91 16.09 -9.54
CA GLU A 283 10.19 16.01 -10.27
C GLU A 283 10.14 16.75 -11.62
N LYS A 284 8.97 17.27 -12.01
CA LYS A 284 8.72 17.88 -13.33
C LYS A 284 9.12 16.98 -14.49
N ASN A 285 8.89 15.67 -14.35
CA ASN A 285 9.39 14.65 -15.26
C ASN A 285 8.33 13.56 -15.50
N LEU A 286 8.00 13.30 -16.76
CA LEU A 286 7.04 12.26 -17.17
C LEU A 286 7.65 10.86 -17.25
N THR A 287 8.96 10.73 -17.13
CA THR A 287 9.69 9.46 -17.30
C THR A 287 9.16 8.37 -16.37
N HIS A 288 8.76 8.71 -15.14
CA HIS A 288 8.21 7.72 -14.20
C HIS A 288 6.89 7.13 -14.69
N ILE A 289 6.04 7.94 -15.31
CA ILE A 289 4.80 7.48 -15.92
C ILE A 289 5.14 6.65 -17.17
N GLU A 290 5.95 7.21 -18.06
CA GLU A 290 6.20 6.66 -19.39
C GLU A 290 7.05 5.39 -19.41
N GLN A 291 7.98 5.22 -18.47
CA GLN A 291 8.94 4.11 -18.47
C GLN A 291 8.74 3.13 -17.31
N GLU A 292 8.32 3.59 -16.13
CA GLU A 292 8.12 2.72 -14.97
C GLU A 292 6.67 2.23 -14.89
N LEU A 293 5.71 3.15 -14.74
CA LEU A 293 4.30 2.80 -14.56
C LEU A 293 3.73 2.09 -15.79
N SER A 294 4.00 2.59 -17.00
CA SER A 294 3.55 1.98 -18.25
C SER A 294 3.98 0.51 -18.35
N ALA A 295 5.25 0.23 -18.06
CA ALA A 295 5.85 -1.08 -18.17
C ALA A 295 5.23 -2.04 -17.15
N ILE A 296 5.03 -1.57 -15.91
CA ILE A 296 4.31 -2.33 -14.88
C ILE A 296 2.90 -2.67 -15.35
N CYS A 297 2.14 -1.71 -15.88
CA CYS A 297 0.77 -1.94 -16.32
C CYS A 297 0.67 -2.92 -17.49
N VAL A 298 1.44 -2.72 -18.56
CA VAL A 298 1.43 -3.62 -19.74
C VAL A 298 1.73 -5.05 -19.32
N ILE A 299 2.75 -5.22 -18.48
CA ILE A 299 3.19 -6.53 -18.03
C ILE A 299 2.17 -7.18 -17.09
N VAL A 300 1.74 -6.48 -16.04
CA VAL A 300 0.88 -7.05 -15.00
C VAL A 300 -0.52 -7.29 -15.53
N TYR A 301 -1.10 -6.31 -16.21
CA TYR A 301 -2.47 -6.41 -16.71
C TYR A 301 -2.56 -7.39 -17.89
N GLY A 302 -1.52 -7.45 -18.73
CA GLY A 302 -1.40 -8.48 -19.75
C GLY A 302 -1.37 -9.89 -19.14
N ALA A 303 -0.52 -10.13 -18.15
CA ALA A 303 -0.43 -11.44 -17.50
C ALA A 303 -1.74 -11.85 -16.78
N LEU A 304 -2.47 -10.87 -16.22
CA LEU A 304 -3.75 -11.10 -15.56
C LEU A 304 -4.96 -11.15 -16.53
N ASN A 305 -4.73 -10.96 -17.83
CA ASN A 305 -5.77 -10.84 -18.87
C ASN A 305 -6.83 -9.78 -18.51
N ILE A 306 -6.41 -8.65 -17.98
CA ILE A 306 -7.29 -7.49 -17.78
C ILE A 306 -7.42 -6.79 -19.14
N PRO A 307 -8.63 -6.63 -19.69
CA PRO A 307 -8.82 -5.93 -20.96
C PRO A 307 -8.25 -4.52 -20.88
N TRP A 308 -7.39 -4.16 -21.83
CA TRP A 308 -6.72 -2.87 -21.80
C TRP A 308 -7.70 -1.68 -21.86
N THR A 309 -8.85 -1.86 -22.51
CA THR A 309 -9.95 -0.88 -22.51
C THR A 309 -10.44 -0.55 -21.09
N MET A 310 -10.44 -1.51 -20.17
CA MET A 310 -10.77 -1.26 -18.77
C MET A 310 -9.68 -0.41 -18.08
N THR A 311 -8.41 -0.64 -18.40
CA THR A 311 -7.29 0.17 -17.90
C THR A 311 -7.39 1.62 -18.36
N VAL A 312 -7.69 1.84 -19.64
CA VAL A 312 -7.91 3.16 -20.23
C VAL A 312 -9.07 3.89 -19.56
N ASP A 313 -10.22 3.22 -19.40
CA ASP A 313 -11.40 3.80 -18.76
C ASP A 313 -11.12 4.16 -17.29
N GLY A 314 -10.52 3.24 -16.53
CA GLY A 314 -10.17 3.45 -15.13
C GLY A 314 -9.18 4.61 -14.94
N THR A 315 -8.15 4.70 -15.80
CA THR A 315 -7.17 5.80 -15.78
C THR A 315 -7.84 7.13 -16.11
N THR A 316 -8.70 7.15 -17.13
CA THR A 316 -9.44 8.35 -17.55
C THR A 316 -10.37 8.83 -16.45
N LEU A 317 -11.12 7.92 -15.82
CA LEU A 317 -11.97 8.23 -14.68
C LEU A 317 -11.16 8.78 -13.50
N LEU A 318 -10.02 8.17 -13.18
CA LEU A 318 -9.15 8.61 -12.09
C LEU A 318 -8.61 10.03 -12.32
N MET A 319 -8.06 10.29 -13.51
CA MET A 319 -7.48 11.59 -13.83
C MET A 319 -8.54 12.70 -13.82
N HIS A 320 -9.74 12.47 -14.36
CA HIS A 320 -10.83 13.44 -14.27
C HIS A 320 -11.27 13.68 -12.83
N GLU A 321 -11.40 12.61 -12.03
CA GLU A 321 -11.82 12.69 -10.64
C GLU A 321 -10.78 13.46 -9.77
N LEU A 322 -9.49 13.34 -10.07
CA LEU A 322 -8.43 14.18 -9.49
C LEU A 322 -8.55 15.64 -9.92
N LEU A 323 -8.64 15.92 -11.21
CA LEU A 323 -8.72 17.28 -11.75
C LEU A 323 -9.95 18.04 -11.23
N ASN A 324 -11.06 17.33 -10.98
CA ASN A 324 -12.27 17.91 -10.41
C ASN A 324 -12.13 18.35 -8.94
N ARG A 325 -11.13 17.84 -8.21
CA ARG A 325 -10.81 18.27 -6.82
C ARG A 325 -9.80 19.42 -6.74
N LEU A 326 -9.31 19.87 -7.89
CA LEU A 326 -8.36 20.96 -7.99
C LEU A 326 -9.05 22.29 -8.26
N GLU A 327 -8.54 23.34 -7.63
CA GLU A 327 -8.86 24.72 -7.97
C GLU A 327 -8.34 25.07 -9.37
N PRO A 328 -8.90 26.07 -10.06
CA PRO A 328 -8.50 26.41 -11.44
C PRO A 328 -7.00 26.63 -11.63
N HIS A 329 -6.33 27.28 -10.68
CA HIS A 329 -4.89 27.54 -10.73
C HIS A 329 -4.06 26.26 -10.52
N GLU A 330 -4.51 25.35 -9.63
CA GLU A 330 -3.85 24.07 -9.39
C GLU A 330 -4.00 23.13 -10.60
N ARG A 331 -5.16 23.17 -11.28
CA ARG A 331 -5.38 22.41 -12.53
C ARG A 331 -4.33 22.74 -13.58
N GLY A 332 -3.93 24.00 -13.72
CA GLY A 332 -2.88 24.40 -14.66
C GLY A 332 -1.55 23.69 -14.41
N LEU A 333 -1.21 23.43 -13.14
CA LEU A 333 0.01 22.73 -12.74
C LEU A 333 -0.04 21.22 -13.00
N VAL A 334 -1.20 20.60 -12.76
CA VAL A 334 -1.35 19.13 -12.75
C VAL A 334 -1.84 18.58 -14.09
N SER A 335 -2.63 19.34 -14.85
CA SER A 335 -3.25 18.87 -16.10
C SER A 335 -2.28 18.30 -17.13
N PRO A 336 -1.07 18.87 -17.35
CA PRO A 336 -0.13 18.30 -18.31
C PRO A 336 0.23 16.84 -17.99
N TYR A 337 0.44 16.54 -16.70
CA TYR A 337 0.79 15.20 -16.21
C TYR A 337 -0.40 14.24 -16.25
N ALA A 338 -1.58 14.72 -15.84
CA ALA A 338 -2.81 13.93 -15.89
C ALA A 338 -3.16 13.54 -17.33
N GLN A 339 -3.03 14.48 -18.28
CA GLN A 339 -3.25 14.20 -19.69
C GLN A 339 -2.19 13.27 -20.27
N ALA A 340 -0.92 13.38 -19.85
CA ALA A 340 0.12 12.45 -20.28
C ALA A 340 -0.19 11.02 -19.82
N MET A 341 -0.67 10.83 -18.59
CA MET A 341 -1.09 9.52 -18.08
C MET A 341 -2.26 8.93 -18.90
N ILE A 342 -3.27 9.74 -19.24
CA ILE A 342 -4.37 9.32 -20.14
C ILE A 342 -3.82 8.92 -21.51
N ARG A 343 -3.00 9.79 -22.14
CA ARG A 343 -2.43 9.52 -23.47
C ARG A 343 -1.58 8.26 -23.51
N MET A 344 -0.74 8.04 -22.50
CA MET A 344 0.09 6.85 -22.38
C MET A 344 -0.76 5.59 -22.38
N THR A 345 -1.82 5.55 -21.56
CA THR A 345 -2.72 4.37 -21.55
C THR A 345 -3.46 4.19 -22.86
N ASN A 346 -3.86 5.27 -23.54
CA ASN A 346 -4.47 5.17 -24.87
C ASN A 346 -3.49 4.66 -25.93
N LYS A 347 -2.22 5.10 -25.90
CA LYS A 347 -1.22 4.67 -26.89
C LYS A 347 -0.91 3.18 -26.79
N ALA A 348 -0.74 2.69 -25.56
CA ALA A 348 -0.49 1.26 -25.29
C ALA A 348 -1.68 0.33 -25.65
N LEU A 349 -2.82 0.87 -26.10
CA LEU A 349 -3.89 0.07 -26.72
C LEU A 349 -3.53 -0.37 -28.15
N PHE A 350 -2.66 0.39 -28.83
CA PHE A 350 -2.36 0.27 -30.25
C PHE A 350 -0.95 -0.26 -30.56
N ASP A 351 -0.10 -0.34 -29.54
CA ASP A 351 1.21 -1.02 -29.57
C ASP A 351 1.04 -2.45 -29.02
#